data_AF-A0A853I697-F1
#
_entry.id   AF-A0A853I697-F1
#
_cell.length_a   1.000
_cell.length_b   1.000
_cell.length_c   1.000
_cell.angle_alpha   90.00
_cell.angle_beta   90.00
_cell.angle_gamma   90.00
#
_symmetry.space_group_name_H-M   'P 1'
#
loop_
_entity.id
_entity.type
_entity.pdbx_description
1 polymer ?
#
loop_
_entity_poly.entity_id
_entity_poly.type
_entity_poly.pdbx_seq_one_letter_code
_entity_poly.pdbx_strand_id
1 'polypeptide(L)'
;MYEDATVYQLKTNADYVVEMLLGGFGEAAFKPCGKYEELSYGFVPVKKGDYLITRKKQALFRVKLEKKILSPAVLRKHVVEAVEDHKDLTGERLSKQQVEDLKQEIRTGLLPRTPTITTVVEAYIDTERGCLVVNNHDKDANKILIQLFMQALGSSSRAITLDTVAA
;
A
#
# COMPACT_ATOMS: atom_id res chain seq x y z
N MET A 1 14.02 -14.62 -13.94
CA MET A 1 13.51 -13.52 -14.77
C MET A 1 12.10 -13.28 -14.27
N TYR A 2 11.74 -12.06 -13.88
CA TYR A 2 10.42 -11.75 -13.34
C TYR A 2 9.38 -11.84 -14.48
N GLU A 3 8.24 -12.50 -14.24
CA GLU A 3 7.20 -12.71 -15.27
C GLU A 3 6.42 -11.42 -15.58
N ASP A 4 6.16 -10.59 -14.57
CA ASP A 4 5.47 -9.31 -14.70
C ASP A 4 6.19 -8.23 -13.88
N ALA A 5 6.86 -7.29 -14.57
CA ALA A 5 7.58 -6.20 -13.91
C ALA A 5 7.25 -4.84 -14.52
N THR A 6 7.09 -3.83 -13.67
CA THR A 6 6.99 -2.43 -14.09
C THR A 6 8.36 -1.76 -13.90
N VAL A 7 8.86 -1.10 -14.95
CA VAL A 7 10.17 -0.43 -14.93
C VAL A 7 9.95 1.08 -14.87
N TYR A 8 10.64 1.73 -13.94
CA TYR A 8 10.66 3.18 -13.77
C TYR A 8 12.07 3.70 -14.00
N GLN A 9 12.25 4.64 -14.92
CA GLN A 9 13.55 5.25 -15.17
C GLN A 9 13.89 6.25 -14.06
N LEU A 10 15.10 6.17 -13.51
CA LEU A 10 15.62 7.19 -12.58
C LEU A 10 16.35 8.25 -13.41
N LYS A 11 15.99 9.52 -13.23
CA LYS A 11 16.75 10.66 -13.82
C LYS A 11 17.93 11.12 -12.97
N THR A 12 18.10 10.51 -11.81
CA THR A 12 19.17 10.81 -10.86
C THR A 12 20.14 9.64 -10.78
N ASN A 13 21.37 9.90 -10.34
CA ASN A 13 22.36 8.86 -10.09
C ASN A 13 21.79 7.77 -9.17
N ALA A 14 21.76 6.53 -9.66
CA ALA A 14 21.14 5.42 -8.94
C ALA A 14 21.92 4.97 -7.70
N ASP A 15 23.25 5.10 -7.69
CA ASP A 15 24.05 4.83 -6.47
C ASP A 15 23.66 5.82 -5.35
N TYR A 16 23.49 7.11 -5.69
CA TYR A 16 23.00 8.12 -4.74
C TYR A 16 21.59 7.80 -4.21
N VAL A 17 20.69 7.33 -5.09
CA VAL A 17 19.34 6.90 -4.70
C VAL A 17 19.39 5.73 -3.71
N VAL A 18 20.28 4.76 -3.93
CA VAL A 18 20.47 3.61 -3.03
C VAL A 18 20.96 4.07 -1.65
N GLU A 19 21.94 4.98 -1.59
CA GLU A 19 22.44 5.54 -0.34
C GLU A 19 21.35 6.26 0.46
N MET A 20 20.54 7.08 -0.20
CA MET A 20 19.42 7.77 0.44
C MET A 20 18.37 6.78 0.97
N LEU A 21 18.05 5.75 0.18
CA LEU A 21 17.08 4.74 0.57
C LEU A 21 17.52 3.98 1.84
N LEU A 22 18.82 3.68 1.98
CA LEU A 22 19.38 3.04 3.18
C LEU A 22 19.09 3.83 4.46
N GLY A 23 19.12 5.16 4.40
CA GLY A 23 18.81 6.02 5.53
C GLY A 23 17.30 6.12 5.86
N GLY A 24 16.44 5.87 4.87
CA GLY A 24 14.98 6.08 5.00
C GLY A 24 14.17 4.87 5.50
N PHE A 25 14.74 3.66 5.54
CA PHE A 25 13.98 2.45 5.89
C PHE A 25 13.37 2.48 7.30
N GLY A 26 14.08 3.07 8.27
CA GLY A 26 13.64 3.09 9.67
C GLY A 26 12.37 3.92 9.90
N GLU A 27 12.25 5.06 9.24
CA GLU A 27 11.10 5.96 9.39
C GLU A 27 9.82 5.39 8.76
N ALA A 28 9.99 4.57 7.72
CA ALA A 28 8.93 4.00 6.90
C ALA A 28 8.78 2.48 7.08
N ALA A 29 9.26 1.92 8.20
CA ALA A 29 9.14 0.50 8.50
C ALA A 29 7.67 0.08 8.67
N PHE A 30 7.33 -1.12 8.19
CA PHE A 30 5.99 -1.67 8.24
C PHE A 30 5.47 -1.79 9.68
N LYS A 31 4.23 -1.35 9.87
CA LYS A 31 3.43 -1.58 11.07
C LYS A 31 2.12 -2.28 10.66
N PRO A 32 1.61 -3.25 11.43
CA PRO A 32 0.32 -3.86 11.15
C PRO A 32 -0.82 -2.83 11.18
N CYS A 33 -1.89 -3.10 10.43
CA CYS A 33 -3.09 -2.28 10.41
C CYS A 33 -3.65 -2.05 11.81
N GLY A 34 -3.88 -0.79 12.16
CA GLY A 34 -4.64 -0.40 13.33
C GLY A 34 -6.09 -0.89 13.31
N LYS A 35 -6.77 -0.80 14.46
CA LYS A 35 -8.16 -1.25 14.61
C LYS A 35 -9.12 -0.61 13.60
N TYR A 36 -8.93 0.69 13.31
CA TYR A 36 -9.76 1.48 12.42
C TYR A 36 -9.05 1.88 11.12
N GLU A 37 -7.87 1.32 10.86
CA GLU A 37 -7.09 1.59 9.66
C GLU A 37 -7.43 0.56 8.58
N GLU A 38 -7.80 1.02 7.39
CA GLU A 38 -8.20 0.12 6.29
C GLU A 38 -7.01 -0.45 5.51
N LEU A 39 -5.90 0.27 5.51
CA LEU A 39 -4.69 -0.05 4.75
C LEU A 39 -3.49 0.45 5.55
N SER A 40 -2.52 -0.43 5.77
CA SER A 40 -1.22 -0.07 6.31
C SER A 40 -0.12 -0.62 5.41
N TYR A 41 0.98 0.09 5.29
CA TYR A 41 2.09 -0.32 4.45
C TYR A 41 3.42 0.21 4.98
N GLY A 42 4.50 -0.47 4.61
CA GLY A 42 5.84 -0.05 4.98
C GLY A 42 6.91 -1.03 4.50
N PHE A 43 8.16 -0.65 4.68
CA PHE A 43 9.27 -1.51 4.33
C PHE A 43 9.34 -2.71 5.26
N VAL A 44 9.77 -3.84 4.71
CA VAL A 44 10.05 -5.06 5.48
C VAL A 44 11.43 -5.59 5.12
N PRO A 45 12.10 -6.30 6.05
CA PRO A 45 13.39 -6.92 5.75
C PRO A 45 13.29 -7.91 4.58
N VAL A 46 14.25 -7.85 3.66
CA VAL A 46 14.42 -8.83 2.59
C VAL A 46 14.93 -10.15 3.17
N LYS A 47 15.83 -10.05 4.15
CA LYS A 47 16.38 -11.16 4.94
C LYS A 47 16.56 -10.66 6.38
N LYS A 48 16.56 -11.57 7.36
CA LYS A 48 16.66 -11.29 8.82
C LYS A 48 17.40 -9.97 9.17
N GLY A 49 16.64 -8.90 9.40
CA GLY A 49 17.16 -7.58 9.83
C GLY A 49 17.60 -6.63 8.71
N ASP A 50 17.85 -7.14 7.50
CA ASP A 50 18.35 -6.37 6.36
C ASP A 50 17.20 -5.91 5.46
N TYR A 51 16.95 -4.60 5.44
CA TYR A 51 15.92 -3.96 4.60
C TYR A 51 16.35 -3.76 3.15
N LEU A 52 17.66 -3.76 2.89
CA LEU A 52 18.25 -3.67 1.57
C LEU A 52 19.32 -4.73 1.41
N ILE A 53 19.32 -5.45 0.28
CA ILE A 53 20.41 -6.35 -0.09
C ILE A 53 20.99 -5.87 -1.41
N THR A 54 22.27 -5.57 -1.40
CA THR A 54 23.01 -5.26 -2.63
C THR A 54 23.70 -6.51 -3.15
N ARG A 55 23.54 -6.79 -4.45
CA ARG A 55 24.28 -7.84 -5.15
C ARG A 55 24.63 -7.35 -6.55
N LYS A 56 25.93 -7.37 -6.87
CA LYS A 56 26.46 -6.78 -8.12
C LYS A 56 26.09 -5.29 -8.21
N LYS A 57 25.25 -4.92 -9.17
CA LYS A 57 24.76 -3.56 -9.44
C LYS A 57 23.25 -3.44 -9.18
N GLN A 58 22.72 -4.31 -8.32
CA GLN A 58 21.30 -4.34 -7.99
C GLN A 58 21.11 -4.22 -6.48
N ALA A 59 20.22 -3.31 -6.07
CA ALA A 59 19.86 -3.08 -4.68
C ALA A 59 18.38 -3.46 -4.48
N LEU A 60 18.14 -4.57 -3.80
CA LEU A 60 16.82 -5.18 -3.60
C LEU A 60 16.21 -4.74 -2.27
N PHE A 61 14.92 -4.40 -2.28
CA PHE A 61 14.10 -4.10 -1.10
C PHE A 61 12.67 -4.62 -1.24
N ARG A 62 11.92 -4.60 -0.14
CA ARG A 62 10.52 -5.06 -0.11
C ARG A 62 9.61 -4.10 0.63
N VAL A 63 8.39 -3.99 0.13
CA VAL A 63 7.29 -3.29 0.78
C VAL A 63 6.19 -4.28 1.08
N LYS A 64 5.69 -4.27 2.33
CA LYS A 64 4.50 -5.02 2.72
C LYS A 64 3.31 -4.06 2.78
N LEU A 65 2.20 -4.49 2.21
CA LEU A 65 0.90 -3.86 2.29
C LEU A 65 -0.03 -4.81 3.05
N GLU A 66 -0.78 -4.28 3.98
CA GLU A 66 -1.83 -4.99 4.70
C GLU A 66 -3.13 -4.21 4.53
N LYS A 67 -4.18 -4.86 4.02
CA LYS A 67 -5.48 -4.23 3.74
C LYS A 67 -6.60 -4.99 4.42
N LYS A 68 -7.47 -4.30 5.14
CA LYS A 68 -8.71 -4.85 5.67
C LYS A 68 -9.70 -5.11 4.54
N ILE A 69 -10.22 -6.32 4.46
CA ILE A 69 -11.13 -6.76 3.42
C ILE A 69 -12.55 -6.82 3.96
N LEU A 70 -13.26 -5.69 3.88
CA LEU A 70 -14.68 -5.66 4.14
C LEU A 70 -15.42 -6.08 2.87
N SER A 71 -15.93 -7.31 2.84
CA SER A 71 -16.66 -7.78 1.66
C SER A 71 -17.93 -6.93 1.44
N PRO A 72 -18.25 -6.54 0.19
CA PRO A 72 -19.47 -5.78 -0.09
C PRO A 72 -20.73 -6.52 0.36
N ALA A 73 -20.72 -7.85 0.36
CA ALA A 73 -21.84 -8.66 0.81
C ALA A 73 -22.09 -8.52 2.32
N VAL A 74 -21.03 -8.57 3.14
CA VAL A 74 -21.13 -8.41 4.60
C VAL A 74 -21.62 -7.00 4.95
N LEU A 75 -21.06 -5.96 4.32
CA LEU A 75 -21.51 -4.59 4.56
C LEU A 75 -22.97 -4.40 4.19
N ARG A 76 -23.38 -4.88 2.99
CA ARG A 76 -24.78 -4.78 2.56
C ARG A 76 -25.73 -5.49 3.51
N LYS A 77 -25.38 -6.69 3.98
CA LYS A 77 -26.19 -7.44 4.95
C LYS A 77 -26.48 -6.61 6.19
N HIS A 78 -25.44 -6.08 6.84
CA HIS A 78 -25.60 -5.26 8.05
C HIS A 78 -26.38 -3.97 7.81
N VAL A 79 -26.20 -3.32 6.66
CA VAL A 79 -26.96 -2.11 6.31
C VAL A 79 -28.44 -2.43 6.12
N VAL A 80 -28.78 -3.53 5.43
CA VAL A 80 -30.17 -3.94 5.23
C VAL A 80 -30.83 -4.28 6.57
N GLU A 81 -30.17 -5.09 7.40
CA GLU A 81 -30.65 -5.44 8.74
C GLU A 81 -30.93 -4.16 9.57
N ALA A 82 -29.98 -3.22 9.62
CA ALA A 82 -30.15 -1.98 10.38
C ALA A 82 -31.26 -1.06 9.84
N VAL A 83 -31.49 -1.05 8.52
CA VAL A 83 -32.60 -0.29 7.90
C VAL A 83 -33.95 -0.93 8.21
N GLU A 84 -34.03 -2.26 8.20
CA GLU A 84 -35.23 -3.01 8.57
C GLU A 84 -35.55 -2.82 10.06
N ASP A 85 -34.55 -2.97 10.94
CA ASP A 85 -34.68 -2.73 12.38
C ASP A 85 -35.17 -1.30 12.68
N HIS A 86 -34.62 -0.29 11.99
CA HIS A 86 -35.07 1.09 12.15
C HIS A 86 -36.55 1.25 11.78
N LYS A 87 -36.96 0.69 10.64
CA LYS A 87 -38.32 0.78 10.14
C LYS A 87 -39.31 0.07 11.07
N ASP A 88 -38.93 -1.07 11.63
CA ASP A 88 -39.77 -1.83 12.56
C ASP A 88 -39.93 -1.11 13.91
N LEU A 89 -38.92 -0.34 14.34
CA LEU A 89 -38.96 0.45 15.57
C LEU A 89 -39.69 1.79 15.44
N THR A 90 -39.49 2.53 14.33
CA THR A 90 -40.03 3.89 14.17
C THR A 90 -41.27 3.96 13.29
N GLY A 91 -41.52 2.93 12.47
CA GLY A 91 -42.56 2.91 11.45
C GLY A 91 -42.20 3.67 10.17
N GLU A 92 -41.04 4.35 10.13
CA GLU A 92 -40.61 5.19 9.01
C GLU A 92 -39.41 4.63 8.27
N ARG A 93 -39.29 4.94 6.98
CA ARG A 93 -38.12 4.56 6.17
C ARG A 93 -37.06 5.64 6.25
N LEU A 94 -35.80 5.21 6.38
CA LEU A 94 -34.65 6.11 6.27
C LEU A 94 -34.57 6.73 4.86
N SER A 95 -34.25 8.02 4.82
CA SER A 95 -33.90 8.72 3.58
C SER A 95 -32.57 8.19 3.02
N LYS A 96 -32.30 8.46 1.74
CA LYS A 96 -31.04 8.06 1.08
C LYS A 96 -29.80 8.55 1.82
N GLN A 97 -29.84 9.77 2.34
CA GLN A 97 -28.72 10.35 3.09
C GLN A 97 -28.48 9.58 4.39
N GLN A 98 -29.54 9.33 5.16
CA GLN A 98 -29.44 8.57 6.41
C GLN A 98 -28.93 7.14 6.20
N VAL A 99 -29.31 6.49 5.09
CA VAL A 99 -28.77 5.15 4.76
C VAL A 99 -27.28 5.20 4.46
N GLU A 100 -26.79 6.24 3.77
CA GLU A 100 -25.34 6.36 3.52
C GLU A 100 -24.57 6.66 4.81
N ASP A 101 -25.10 7.52 5.68
CA ASP A 101 -24.51 7.82 6.98
C ASP A 101 -24.44 6.54 7.85
N LEU A 102 -25.55 5.80 7.93
CA LEU A 102 -25.62 4.50 8.62
C LEU A 102 -24.62 3.49 8.05
N LYS A 103 -24.45 3.46 6.72
CA LYS A 103 -23.49 2.59 6.06
C LYS A 103 -22.04 2.95 6.43
N GLN A 104 -21.70 4.24 6.57
CA GLN A 104 -20.36 4.65 7.03
C GLN A 104 -20.14 4.30 8.51
N GLU A 105 -21.15 4.45 9.35
CA GLU A 105 -21.11 4.06 10.75
C GLU A 105 -20.87 2.55 10.89
N ILE A 106 -21.68 1.74 10.20
CA ILE A 106 -21.54 0.27 10.17
C ILE A 106 -20.18 -0.13 9.64
N ARG A 107 -19.70 0.48 8.54
CA ARG A 107 -18.36 0.21 8.00
C ARG A 107 -17.30 0.42 9.07
N THR A 108 -17.33 1.57 9.75
CA THR A 108 -16.38 1.90 10.83
C THR A 108 -16.47 0.91 11.99
N GLY A 109 -17.67 0.49 12.37
CA GLY A 109 -17.91 -0.51 13.40
C GLY A 109 -17.43 -1.92 13.03
N LEU A 110 -17.43 -2.27 11.74
CA LEU A 110 -16.98 -3.57 11.26
C LEU A 110 -15.46 -3.65 11.08
N LEU A 111 -14.77 -2.53 10.78
CA LEU A 111 -13.31 -2.51 10.54
C LEU A 111 -12.48 -3.27 11.57
N PRO A 112 -12.70 -3.17 12.90
CA PRO A 112 -11.92 -3.90 13.90
C PRO A 112 -12.00 -5.42 13.77
N ARG A 113 -13.07 -5.96 13.18
CA ARG A 113 -13.35 -7.40 13.04
C ARG A 113 -13.07 -7.94 11.64
N THR A 114 -12.70 -7.06 10.72
CA THR A 114 -12.47 -7.40 9.33
C THR A 114 -11.11 -8.10 9.15
N PRO A 115 -11.04 -9.23 8.42
CA PRO A 115 -9.78 -9.90 8.13
C PRO A 115 -8.88 -9.03 7.24
N THR A 116 -7.57 -9.23 7.34
CA THR A 116 -6.58 -8.56 6.48
C THR A 116 -6.08 -9.48 5.37
N ILE A 117 -5.80 -8.91 4.21
CA ILE A 117 -4.95 -9.53 3.17
C ILE A 117 -3.61 -8.81 3.20
N THR A 118 -2.54 -9.60 3.14
CA THR A 118 -1.16 -9.10 3.02
C THR A 118 -0.66 -9.30 1.58
N THR A 119 -0.07 -8.26 1.02
CA THR A 119 0.68 -8.29 -0.24
C THR A 119 2.11 -7.86 0.04
N VAL A 120 3.11 -8.60 -0.44
CA VAL A 120 4.51 -8.19 -0.37
C VAL A 120 4.99 -7.93 -1.79
N VAL A 121 5.40 -6.70 -2.05
CA VAL A 121 5.96 -6.27 -3.33
C VAL A 121 7.46 -6.17 -3.21
N GLU A 122 8.16 -6.82 -4.13
CA GLU A 122 9.61 -6.76 -4.22
C GLU A 122 10.02 -5.79 -5.34
N ALA A 123 11.04 -4.98 -5.07
CA ALA A 123 11.59 -4.06 -6.04
C ALA A 123 13.10 -3.99 -5.91
N TYR A 124 13.78 -3.69 -7.02
CA TYR A 124 15.22 -3.45 -7.00
C TYR A 124 15.59 -2.25 -7.84
N ILE A 125 16.65 -1.55 -7.42
CA ILE A 125 17.30 -0.52 -8.20
C ILE A 125 18.45 -1.18 -8.96
N ASP A 126 18.45 -1.06 -10.28
CA ASP A 126 19.58 -1.40 -11.13
C ASP A 126 20.45 -0.16 -11.31
N THR A 127 21.61 -0.12 -10.64
CA THR A 127 22.50 1.04 -10.68
C THR A 127 23.31 1.14 -11.97
N GLU A 128 23.42 0.05 -12.73
CA GLU A 128 24.06 0.06 -14.05
C GLU A 128 23.12 0.67 -15.11
N ARG A 129 21.83 0.34 -15.05
CA ARG A 129 20.80 0.84 -15.98
C ARG A 129 20.11 2.12 -15.52
N GLY A 130 20.31 2.51 -14.26
CA GLY A 130 19.68 3.68 -13.68
C GLY A 130 18.16 3.58 -13.58
N CYS A 131 17.63 2.39 -13.26
CA CYS A 131 16.18 2.19 -13.18
C CYS A 131 15.74 1.48 -11.90
N LEU A 132 14.51 1.74 -11.50
CA LEU A 132 13.80 1.01 -10.45
C LEU A 132 12.86 0.00 -11.11
N VAL A 133 13.00 -1.26 -10.76
CA VAL A 133 12.16 -2.35 -11.27
C VAL A 133 11.29 -2.88 -10.15
N VAL A 134 9.97 -2.87 -10.36
CA VAL A 134 8.97 -3.37 -9.42
C VAL A 134 8.41 -4.68 -9.94
N ASN A 135 8.63 -5.77 -9.21
CA ASN A 135 8.17 -7.11 -9.56
C ASN A 135 6.74 -7.35 -9.06
N ASN A 136 5.76 -6.71 -9.69
CA ASN A 136 4.34 -6.85 -9.37
C ASN A 136 3.44 -6.28 -10.48
N HIS A 137 2.28 -6.91 -10.71
CA HIS A 137 1.29 -6.52 -11.71
C HIS A 137 0.19 -5.61 -11.15
N ASP A 138 -0.03 -5.60 -9.83
CA ASP A 138 -1.03 -4.75 -9.19
C ASP A 138 -0.56 -3.28 -9.19
N LYS A 139 -1.21 -2.48 -10.04
CA LYS A 139 -0.91 -1.06 -10.23
C LYS A 139 -1.09 -0.23 -8.97
N ASP A 140 -2.04 -0.58 -8.10
CA ASP A 140 -2.28 0.20 -6.88
C ASP A 140 -1.24 -0.13 -5.81
N ALA A 141 -0.85 -1.40 -5.69
CA ALA A 141 0.29 -1.78 -4.86
C ALA A 141 1.61 -1.16 -5.37
N ASN A 142 1.80 -1.07 -6.68
CA ASN A 142 2.97 -0.40 -7.27
C ASN A 142 2.99 1.10 -6.95
N LYS A 143 1.86 1.80 -7.05
CA LYS A 143 1.77 3.22 -6.66
C LYS A 143 2.13 3.43 -5.20
N ILE A 144 1.67 2.57 -4.29
CA ILE A 144 1.99 2.64 -2.86
C ILE A 144 3.49 2.42 -2.64
N LEU A 145 4.10 1.45 -3.32
CA LEU A 145 5.55 1.25 -3.26
C LEU A 145 6.29 2.50 -3.72
N ILE A 146 5.90 3.10 -4.85
CA ILE A 146 6.52 4.33 -5.35
C ILE A 146 6.35 5.47 -4.37
N GLN A 147 5.17 5.65 -3.78
CA GLN A 147 4.94 6.67 -2.76
C GLN A 147 5.87 6.50 -1.56
N LEU A 148 5.97 5.27 -1.04
CA LEU A 148 6.82 4.96 0.10
C LEU A 148 8.31 5.12 -0.22
N PHE A 149 8.71 4.70 -1.42
CA PHE A 149 10.06 4.89 -1.95
C PHE A 149 10.41 6.38 -2.00
N MET A 150 9.54 7.22 -2.56
CA MET A 150 9.75 8.67 -2.62
C MET A 150 9.78 9.32 -1.24
N GLN A 151 8.96 8.84 -0.29
CA GLN A 151 8.99 9.29 1.10
C GLN A 151 10.32 8.95 1.78
N ALA A 152 10.83 7.73 1.59
CA ALA A 152 12.11 7.29 2.16
C ALA A 152 13.31 8.09 1.63
N LEU A 153 13.20 8.63 0.42
CA LEU A 153 14.21 9.51 -0.17
C LEU A 153 14.17 10.94 0.41
N GLY A 154 13.16 11.28 1.22
CA GLY A 154 13.07 12.53 1.96
C GLY A 154 12.95 13.79 1.09
N SER A 155 13.40 14.95 1.61
CA SER A 155 13.34 16.26 0.93
C SER A 155 14.11 16.33 -0.40
N SER A 156 14.97 15.34 -0.69
CA SER A 156 15.68 15.18 -1.97
C SER A 156 14.82 14.54 -3.07
N SER A 157 13.64 14.00 -2.72
CA SER A 157 12.69 13.40 -3.66
C SER A 157 12.16 14.38 -4.71
N ARG A 158 12.19 15.70 -4.45
CA ARG A 158 11.76 16.73 -5.43
C ARG A 158 12.59 16.72 -6.73
N ALA A 159 13.80 16.19 -6.70
CA ALA A 159 14.66 16.06 -7.88
C ALA A 159 14.54 14.69 -8.58
N ILE A 160 13.87 13.71 -7.95
CA ILE A 160 13.77 12.35 -8.46
C ILE A 160 12.46 12.26 -9.24
N THR A 161 12.57 12.10 -10.55
CA THR A 161 11.42 11.84 -11.44
C THR A 161 11.50 10.40 -11.92
N LEU A 162 10.35 9.72 -11.83
CA LEU A 162 10.16 8.36 -12.30
C LEU A 162 9.28 8.42 -13.54
N ASP A 163 9.85 8.11 -14.69
CA ASP A 163 9.06 7.89 -15.91
C ASP A 163 8.76 6.40 -16.01
N THR A 164 7.48 6.05 -16.16
CA THR A 164 7.11 4.66 -16.45
C THR A 164 7.60 4.34 -17.85
N VAL A 165 8.50 3.37 -17.96
CA VAL A 165 8.93 2.87 -19.27
C VAL A 165 7.83 1.92 -19.72
N ALA A 166 7.25 2.18 -20.90
CA ALA A 166 6.35 1.20 -21.51
C ALA A 166 7.14 -0.09 -21.73
N ALA A 167 6.68 -1.17 -21.08
CA ALA A 167 7.19 -2.52 -21.30
C ALA A 167 6.77 -3.01 -22.69
#